data_AF-A0A942KWJ3-F1
#
_entry.id   AF-A0A942KWJ3-F1
#
_cell.length_a   1.000
_cell.length_b   1.000
_cell.length_c   1.000
_cell.angle_alpha   90.00
_cell.angle_beta   90.00
_cell.angle_gamma   90.00
#
_symmetry.space_group_name_H-M   'P 1'
#
loop_
_entity.id
_entity.type
_entity.pdbx_description
1 polymer ?
#
loop_
_entity_poly.entity_id
_entity_poly.type
_entity_poly.pdbx_seq_one_letter_code
_entity_poly.pdbx_strand_id
1 'polypeptide(L)' 'MAKKAVDQGHNDFTVLVDSEGARENVSRFLRSQGLKVQVEMRDGEYVLRVNG' A
#
# COMPACT_ATOMS: atom_id res chain seq x y z
N MET A 1 -5.84 -6.98 -3.98
CA MET A 1 -6.54 -5.70 -4.26
C MET A 1 -5.57 -4.63 -4.75
N ALA A 2 -4.50 -4.29 -4.02
CA ALA A 2 -3.52 -3.28 -4.43
C ALA A 2 -2.96 -3.48 -5.86
N LYS A 3 -2.57 -4.71 -6.23
CA LYS A 3 -2.12 -5.01 -7.61
C LYS A 3 -3.17 -4.66 -8.66
N LYS A 4 -4.45 -5.00 -8.44
CA LYS A 4 -5.52 -4.69 -9.39
C LYS A 4 -5.71 -3.19 -9.56
N ALA A 5 -5.62 -2.41 -8.48
CA ALA A 5 -5.71 -0.95 -8.56
C ALA A 5 -4.58 -0.36 -9.40
N VAL A 6 -3.34 -0.83 -9.20
CA VAL A 6 -2.19 -0.41 -10.01
C VAL A 6 -2.35 -0.86 -11.47
N ASP A 7 -2.76 -2.11 -11.72
CA ASP A 7 -3.00 -2.62 -13.08
C ASP A 7 -4.10 -1.82 -13.82
N GLN A 8 -5.05 -1.23 -13.08
CA GLN A 8 -6.09 -0.34 -13.60
C GLN A 8 -5.63 1.12 -13.79
N GLY A 9 -4.36 1.42 -13.49
CA GLY A 9 -3.77 2.75 -13.62
C GLY A 9 -4.03 3.70 -12.45
N HIS A 10 -4.60 3.19 -11.34
CA HIS A 10 -4.74 4.00 -10.13
C HIS A 10 -3.39 4.16 -9.45
N ASN A 11 -3.05 5.40 -9.10
CA ASN A 11 -1.81 5.78 -8.43
C ASN A 11 -2.04 6.54 -7.11
N ASP A 12 -3.29 6.86 -6.77
CA ASP A 12 -3.71 7.44 -5.50
C ASP A 12 -4.78 6.54 -4.86
N PHE A 13 -4.42 5.89 -3.75
CA PHE A 13 -5.32 5.01 -2.99
C PHE A 13 -4.77 4.68 -1.60
N THR A 14 -5.63 4.10 -0.76
CA THR A 14 -5.27 3.61 0.56
C THR A 14 -5.40 2.09 0.63
N VAL A 15 -4.45 1.43 1.28
CA VAL A 15 -4.49 -0.01 1.58
C VAL A 15 -4.46 -0.21 3.09
N LEU A 16 -5.43 -0.98 3.60
CA LEU A 16 -5.46 -1.43 4.99
C LEU A 16 -4.93 -2.86 5.07
N VAL A 17 -4.04 -3.13 6.02
CA VAL A 17 -3.52 -4.48 6.29
C VAL A 17 -3.41 -4.72 7.78
N ASP A 18 -3.62 -5.97 8.19
CA ASP A 18 -3.74 -6.40 9.59
C ASP A 18 -2.42 -6.93 10.19
N SER A 19 -1.35 -6.99 9.39
CA SER A 19 -0.12 -7.67 9.78
C SER A 19 1.12 -6.99 9.22
N GLU A 20 2.21 -7.10 9.96
CA GLU A 20 3.49 -6.50 9.58
C GLU A 20 4.05 -7.10 8.28
N GLY A 21 3.87 -8.41 8.08
CA GLY A 21 4.27 -9.09 6.84
C GLY A 21 3.48 -8.61 5.62
N ALA A 22 2.17 -8.38 5.76
CA ALA A 22 1.36 -7.82 4.69
C ALA A 22 1.78 -6.37 4.39
N ARG A 23 2.02 -5.54 5.42
CA ARG A 23 2.54 -4.17 5.29
C ARG A 23 3.84 -4.14 4.50
N GLU A 24 4.79 -5.00 4.84
CA GLU A 24 6.09 -5.04 4.17
C GLU A 24 5.97 -5.49 2.70
N ASN A 25 5.25 -6.60 2.45
CA ASN A 25 5.06 -7.13 1.10
C ASN A 25 4.35 -6.14 0.18
N VAL A 26 3.27 -5.52 0.65
CA VAL A 26 2.50 -4.53 -0.12
C VAL A 26 3.32 -3.26 -0.36
N SER A 27 4.02 -2.76 0.65
CA SER A 27 4.88 -1.56 0.50
C SER A 27 5.99 -1.79 -0.52
N ARG A 28 6.65 -2.96 -0.49
CA ARG A 28 7.70 -3.32 -1.46
C ARG A 28 7.15 -3.40 -2.88
N PHE A 29 5.99 -4.04 -3.06
CA PHE A 29 5.33 -4.11 -4.37
C PHE A 29 5.00 -2.72 -4.90
N LEU A 30 4.32 -1.87 -4.12
CA LEU A 30 3.91 -0.55 -4.58
C LEU A 30 5.10 0.36 -4.92
N ARG A 31 6.17 0.31 -4.11
CA ARG A 31 7.41 1.04 -4.40
C ARG A 31 8.11 0.53 -5.66
N SER A 32 8.06 -0.77 -5.96
CA SER A 32 8.61 -1.32 -7.20
C SER A 32 7.85 -0.89 -8.44
N GLN A 33 6.59 -0.46 -8.30
CA GLN A 33 5.79 0.18 -9.35
C GLN A 33 6.07 1.68 -9.48
N GLY A 34 7.05 2.23 -8.74
CA GLY A 34 7.42 3.65 -8.77
C GLY A 34 6.55 4.54 -7.88
N LEU A 35 5.62 3.98 -7.11
CA LEU A 35 4.69 4.74 -6.27
C LEU A 35 5.31 5.09 -4.91
N LYS A 36 4.94 6.27 -4.38
CA LYS A 36 5.31 6.67 -3.03
C LYS A 36 4.34 6.04 -2.04
N VAL A 37 4.87 5.42 -0.98
CA VAL A 37 4.08 4.76 0.06
C VAL A 37 4.44 5.33 1.43
N GLN A 38 3.45 5.91 2.10
CA GLN A 38 3.50 6.29 3.50
C GLN A 38 2.75 5.24 4.33
N VAL A 39 3.28 4.89 5.49
CA VAL A 39 2.69 3.88 6.37
C VAL A 39 2.39 4.50 7.72
N GLU A 40 1.19 4.29 8.22
CA GLU A 40 0.72 4.72 9.53
C GLU A 40 0.11 3.52 10.25
N MET A 41 0.39 3.35 11.55
CA MET A 41 -0.27 2.32 12.36
C MET A 41 -1.42 2.96 13.12
N ARG A 42 -2.62 2.37 13.04
CA ARG A 42 -3.83 2.82 13.76
C ARG A 42 -4.57 1.61 14.30
N ASP A 43 -4.86 1.60 15.59
CA ASP A 43 -5.69 0.58 16.25
C ASP A 43 -5.26 -0.87 15.98
N GLY A 44 -3.96 -1.12 15.83
CA GLY A 44 -3.41 -2.45 15.53
C GLY A 44 -3.38 -2.83 14.04
N GLU A 45 -3.91 -1.97 13.16
CA GLU A 45 -3.84 -2.11 11.71
C GLU A 45 -2.79 -1.16 11.11
N TYR A 46 -2.37 -1.46 9.89
CA TYR A 46 -1.50 -0.61 9.09
C TYR A 46 -2.27 0.01 7.94
N VAL A 47 -2.17 1.33 7.84
CA VAL A 47 -2.72 2.16 6.77
C VAL A 47 -1.58 2.58 5.84
N LEU A 48 -1.61 2.12 4.60
CA LEU A 48 -0.65 2.47 3.56
C LEU A 48 -1.30 3.49 2.63
N ARG A 49 -0.83 4.74 2.65
CA ARG A 49 -1.23 5.79 1.70
C ARG A 49 -0.30 5.79 0.50
N VAL A 50 -0.87 5.65 -0.68
CA VAL A 50 -0.13 5.53 -1.95
C VAL A 50 -0.38 6.78 -2.78
N ASN A 51 0.68 7.39 -3.30
CA ASN A 51 0.60 8.54 -4.22
C ASN A 51 1.60 8.35 -5.37
N GLY A 52 1.16 8.63 -6.61
CA GLY A 52 1.97 8.59 -7.84
C GLY A 52 2.81 9.83 -8.05
#